data_AF-A0A2I1F0D5-F1
#
_entry.id   AF-A0A2I1F0D5-F1
#
_cell.length_a   1.000
_cell.length_b   1.000
_cell.length_c   1.000
_cell.angle_alpha   90.00
_cell.angle_beta   90.00
_cell.angle_gamma   90.00
#
_symmetry.space_group_name_H-M   'P 1'
#
loop_
_entity.id
_entity.type
_entity.pdbx_description
1 polymer ?
#
loop_
_entity_poly.entity_id
_entity_poly.type
_entity_poly.pdbx_seq_one_letter_code
_entity_poly.pdbx_strand_id
1 'polypeptide(L)'
;MNYKTKKFNRINRASEGIILEYMKEWIDNGRPNRKPFAILSTKIPHTPKQICHHWTNKLDPRLCLSKKTPFSDNEKEYIFKWVKQHLKTSKKKVPWKVLQSKILEEFGKFRARNDIKNLWNLHRKKLDKQAKSLSSSLLLLSIYFMSQ
;
A
#
# COMPACT_ATOMS: atom_id res chain seq x y z
N MET A 1 -20.16 34.21 6.37
CA MET A 1 -19.88 33.51 5.09
C MET A 1 -19.30 32.13 5.39
N ASN A 2 -20.04 31.07 5.07
CA ASN A 2 -19.64 29.69 5.36
C ASN A 2 -19.02 29.09 4.08
N TYR A 3 -17.71 29.27 3.90
CA TYR A 3 -16.99 28.66 2.78
C TYR A 3 -16.95 27.15 3.00
N LYS A 4 -17.93 26.42 2.44
CA LYS A 4 -17.82 24.98 2.24
C LYS A 4 -16.64 24.75 1.28
N THR A 5 -15.44 24.57 1.82
CA THR A 5 -14.24 24.20 1.05
C THR A 5 -14.56 22.97 0.22
N LYS A 6 -14.57 23.15 -1.10
CA LYS A 6 -14.78 22.09 -2.10
C LYS A 6 -13.75 20.99 -1.80
N LYS A 7 -14.23 19.85 -1.31
CA LYS A 7 -13.38 18.73 -0.88
C LYS A 7 -12.74 18.11 -2.12
N PHE A 8 -11.57 18.61 -2.53
CA PHE A 8 -10.80 17.98 -3.58
C PHE A 8 -10.33 16.61 -3.07
N ASN A 9 -11.03 15.56 -3.47
CA ASN A 9 -10.76 14.20 -2.99
C ASN A 9 -9.41 13.66 -3.51
N ARG A 10 -8.92 14.18 -4.64
CA ARG A 10 -7.67 13.74 -5.29
C ARG A 10 -6.72 14.92 -5.46
N ILE A 11 -5.46 14.70 -5.09
CA ILE A 11 -4.37 15.64 -5.35
C ILE A 11 -4.14 15.70 -6.87
N ASN A 12 -4.22 16.90 -7.43
CA ASN A 12 -4.02 17.15 -8.85
C ASN A 12 -2.53 17.36 -9.18
N ARG A 13 -2.18 17.36 -10.48
CA ARG A 13 -0.78 17.47 -10.93
C ARG A 13 -0.10 18.77 -10.47
N ALA A 14 -0.82 19.89 -10.45
CA ALA A 14 -0.27 21.17 -9.97
C ALA A 14 0.12 21.08 -8.48
N SER A 15 -0.75 20.49 -7.66
CA SER A 15 -0.46 20.25 -6.24
C SER A 15 0.66 19.23 -6.05
N GLU A 16 0.77 18.21 -6.90
CA GLU A 16 1.91 17.27 -6.89
C GLU A 16 3.23 18.00 -7.18
N GLY A 17 3.25 18.94 -8.13
CA GLY A 17 4.43 19.76 -8.42
C GLY A 17 4.91 20.54 -7.19
N ILE A 18 3.99 21.25 -6.53
CA ILE A 18 4.28 22.00 -5.30
C ILE A 18 4.80 21.08 -4.19
N ILE A 19 4.20 19.90 -4.03
CA ILE A 19 4.66 18.91 -3.02
C ILE A 19 6.07 18.43 -3.34
N LEU A 20 6.36 18.09 -4.60
CA LEU A 20 7.65 17.55 -5.02
C LEU A 20 8.78 18.57 -4.82
N GLU A 21 8.57 19.80 -5.29
CA GLU A 21 9.53 20.90 -5.16
C GLU A 21 9.85 21.18 -3.69
N TYR A 22 8.82 21.44 -2.88
CA TYR A 22 9.00 21.73 -1.46
C TYR A 22 9.64 20.56 -0.70
N MET A 23 9.23 19.31 -0.96
CA MET A 23 9.79 18.16 -0.25
C MET A 23 11.24 17.88 -0.66
N LYS A 24 11.62 18.17 -1.91
CA LYS A 24 13.01 18.11 -2.37
C LYS A 24 13.86 19.12 -1.61
N GLU A 25 13.48 20.40 -1.63
CA GLU A 25 14.17 21.45 -0.87
C GLU A 25 14.25 21.12 0.62
N TRP A 26 13.15 20.63 1.21
CA TRP A 26 13.12 20.24 2.61
C TRP A 26 14.09 19.09 2.93
N ILE A 27 14.28 18.13 2.02
CA ILE A 27 15.28 17.06 2.18
C ILE A 27 16.70 17.60 2.02
N ASP A 28 16.94 18.39 0.97
CA ASP A 28 18.26 18.92 0.62
C ASP A 28 18.80 19.85 1.72
N ASN A 29 17.92 20.58 2.40
CA ASN A 29 18.26 21.44 3.55
C ASN A 29 18.33 20.69 4.89
N GLY A 30 18.41 19.36 4.91
CA GLY A 30 18.56 18.60 6.15
C GLY A 30 17.30 18.51 7.02
N ARG A 31 16.12 18.74 6.44
CA ARG A 31 14.80 18.63 7.10
C ARG A 31 14.59 19.62 8.24
N PRO A 32 14.68 20.94 7.96
CA PRO A 32 14.73 21.98 9.00
C PRO A 32 13.45 22.09 9.84
N ASN A 33 12.30 21.64 9.33
CA ASN A 33 11.03 21.63 10.08
C ASN A 33 10.48 20.23 10.30
N ARG A 34 9.87 19.98 11.47
CA ARG A 34 9.31 18.66 11.84
C ARG A 34 7.94 18.36 11.23
N LYS A 35 7.24 19.38 10.70
CA LYS A 35 5.86 19.29 10.21
C LYS A 35 5.72 19.78 8.75
N PRO A 36 6.46 19.20 7.78
CA PRO A 36 6.46 19.68 6.40
C PRO A 36 5.07 19.65 5.75
N PHE A 37 4.26 18.63 6.07
CA PHE A 37 2.90 18.50 5.53
C PHE A 37 1.91 19.54 6.08
N ALA A 38 2.15 20.08 7.26
CA ALA A 38 1.34 21.17 7.80
C ALA A 38 1.58 22.45 6.99
N ILE A 39 2.85 22.74 6.68
CA ILE A 39 3.24 23.87 5.83
C ILE A 39 2.70 23.68 4.41
N LEU A 40 2.81 22.47 3.84
CA LEU A 40 2.22 22.20 2.52
C LEU A 40 0.70 22.43 2.49
N SER A 41 -0.02 22.10 3.57
CA SER A 41 -1.48 22.30 3.63
C SER A 41 -1.92 23.76 3.60
N THR A 42 -1.03 24.71 3.86
CA THR A 42 -1.32 26.15 3.69
C THR A 42 -1.12 26.60 2.24
N LYS A 43 -0.37 25.83 1.44
CA LYS A 43 -0.04 26.16 0.04
C LYS A 43 -0.98 25.51 -0.98
N ILE A 44 -1.63 24.39 -0.62
CA ILE A 44 -2.53 23.64 -1.52
C ILE A 44 -3.83 23.27 -0.82
N PRO A 45 -4.95 23.10 -1.54
CA PRO A 45 -6.28 22.84 -0.96
C PRO A 45 -6.44 21.38 -0.48
N HIS A 46 -5.49 20.87 0.31
CA HIS A 46 -5.46 19.51 0.81
C HIS A 46 -4.97 19.47 2.26
N THR A 47 -5.56 18.57 3.04
CA THR A 47 -5.18 18.39 4.45
C THR A 47 -3.76 17.80 4.56
N PRO A 48 -3.04 18.06 5.67
CA PRO A 48 -1.73 17.45 5.91
C PRO A 48 -1.75 15.92 5.81
N LYS A 49 -2.87 15.30 6.23
CA LYS A 49 -3.08 13.84 6.16
C LYS A 49 -3.16 13.34 4.72
N GLN A 50 -3.90 14.02 3.85
CA GLN A 50 -3.99 13.66 2.43
C GLN A 50 -2.62 13.79 1.75
N ILE A 51 -1.90 14.88 2.04
CA ILE A 51 -0.58 15.15 1.47
C ILE A 51 0.43 14.09 1.93
N CYS A 52 0.53 13.83 3.23
CA CYS A 52 1.40 12.78 3.78
C CYS A 52 1.09 11.40 3.19
N HIS A 53 -0.20 11.06 3.09
CA HIS A 53 -0.62 9.80 2.49
C HIS A 53 -0.20 9.70 1.02
N HIS A 54 -0.38 10.77 0.24
CA HIS A 54 -0.02 10.80 -1.18
C HIS A 54 1.50 10.75 -1.37
N TRP A 55 2.26 11.52 -0.59
CA TRP A 55 3.72 11.48 -0.59
C TRP A 55 4.26 10.07 -0.34
N THR A 56 3.87 9.48 0.79
CA THR A 56 4.40 8.18 1.25
C THR A 56 3.97 6.98 0.41
N ASN A 57 3.04 7.14 -0.54
CA ASN A 57 2.58 6.05 -1.40
C ASN A 57 2.82 6.31 -2.89
N LYS A 58 3.14 7.54 -3.32
CA LYS A 58 3.24 7.88 -4.75
C LYS A 58 4.38 8.80 -5.14
N LEU A 59 4.74 9.78 -4.30
CA LEU A 59 5.68 10.84 -4.70
C LEU A 59 7.07 10.70 -4.08
N ASP A 60 7.23 10.02 -2.94
CA ASP A 60 8.55 9.84 -2.32
C ASP A 60 9.51 9.18 -3.32
N PRO A 61 10.61 9.86 -3.73
CA PRO A 61 11.51 9.38 -4.78
C PRO A 61 12.16 8.03 -4.47
N ARG A 62 12.24 7.67 -3.18
CA ARG A 62 12.80 6.38 -2.75
C ARG A 62 11.87 5.21 -3.09
N LEU A 63 10.61 5.47 -3.42
CA LEU A 63 9.63 4.41 -3.65
C LEU A 63 9.86 3.68 -4.97
N CYS A 64 10.05 2.36 -4.87
CA CYS A 64 9.98 1.46 -6.02
C CYS A 64 8.51 1.16 -6.33
N LEU A 65 7.85 2.08 -7.05
CA LEU A 65 6.43 1.96 -7.40
C LEU A 65 6.16 0.73 -8.26
N SER A 66 5.14 -0.06 -7.89
CA SER A 66 4.76 -1.28 -8.60
C SER A 66 4.49 -1.10 -10.10
N LYS A 67 4.01 0.08 -10.51
CA LYS A 67 3.76 0.43 -11.91
C LYS A 67 5.03 0.51 -12.76
N LYS A 68 6.16 0.95 -12.17
CA LYS A 68 7.44 1.10 -12.87
C LYS A 68 8.32 -0.13 -12.66
N THR A 69 8.26 -0.69 -11.45
CA THR A 69 9.04 -1.86 -11.06
C THR A 69 8.06 -2.87 -10.49
N PRO A 70 7.57 -3.85 -11.28
CA PRO A 70 6.70 -4.90 -10.77
C PRO A 70 7.34 -5.67 -9.60
N PHE A 71 6.51 -6.35 -8.80
CA PHE A 71 7.01 -7.30 -7.81
C PHE A 71 7.55 -8.54 -8.53
N SER A 72 8.77 -8.97 -8.20
CA SER A 72 9.29 -10.27 -8.66
C SER A 72 8.56 -11.41 -7.93
N ASP A 73 8.64 -12.62 -8.46
CA ASP A 73 7.94 -13.76 -7.85
C ASP A 73 8.53 -14.11 -6.48
N ASN A 74 9.86 -14.06 -6.31
CA ASN A 74 10.51 -14.21 -5.02
C ASN A 74 10.02 -13.17 -3.99
N GLU A 75 9.85 -11.91 -4.42
CA GLU A 75 9.35 -10.84 -3.55
C GLU A 75 7.89 -11.07 -3.14
N LYS A 76 7.05 -11.53 -4.09
CA LYS A 76 5.65 -11.90 -3.80
C LYS A 76 5.60 -13.05 -2.81
N GLU A 77 6.36 -14.11 -3.05
CA GLU A 77 6.41 -15.30 -2.19
C GLU A 77 6.85 -14.93 -0.78
N TYR A 78 7.91 -14.13 -0.65
CA TYR A 78 8.37 -13.61 0.64
C TYR A 78 7.25 -12.88 1.39
N ILE A 79 6.55 -11.95 0.72
CA ILE A 79 5.43 -11.20 1.30
C ILE A 79 4.32 -12.15 1.76
N PHE A 80 3.94 -13.12 0.93
CA PHE A 80 2.85 -14.04 1.25
C PHE A 80 3.20 -14.94 2.42
N LYS A 81 4.41 -15.52 2.43
CA LYS A 81 4.91 -16.36 3.53
C LYS A 81 4.94 -15.58 4.83
N TRP A 82 5.51 -14.37 4.81
CA TRP A 82 5.62 -13.51 5.97
C TRP A 82 4.24 -13.15 6.55
N VAL A 83 3.30 -12.70 5.70
CA VAL A 83 1.95 -12.33 6.16
C VAL A 83 1.18 -13.54 6.68
N LYS A 84 1.25 -14.69 6.00
CA LYS A 84 0.61 -15.93 6.46
C LYS A 84 1.15 -16.38 7.83
N GLN A 85 2.47 -16.36 8.01
CA GLN A 85 3.10 -16.70 9.28
C GLN A 85 2.66 -15.74 10.39
N HIS A 86 2.66 -14.43 10.12
CA HIS A 86 2.20 -13.44 11.09
C HIS A 86 0.75 -13.67 11.52
N LEU A 87 -0.15 -13.95 10.57
CA LEU A 87 -1.56 -14.21 10.86
C LEU A 87 -1.81 -15.54 11.60
N LYS A 88 -0.93 -16.53 11.43
CA LYS A 88 -0.97 -17.79 12.20
C LYS A 88 -0.54 -17.57 13.65
N THR A 89 0.57 -16.84 13.86
CA THR A 89 1.14 -16.61 15.19
C THR A 89 0.41 -15.51 15.96
N SER A 90 -0.25 -14.57 15.27
CA SER A 90 -0.92 -13.44 15.89
C SER A 90 -2.27 -13.15 15.24
N LYS A 91 -3.32 -13.03 16.06
CA LYS A 91 -4.63 -12.51 15.62
C LYS A 91 -4.64 -10.97 15.44
N LYS A 92 -3.48 -10.30 15.51
CA LYS A 92 -3.36 -8.85 15.39
C LYS A 92 -3.33 -8.39 13.93
N LYS A 93 -3.55 -7.08 13.74
CA LYS A 93 -3.42 -6.43 12.43
C LYS A 93 -1.98 -6.54 11.93
N VAL A 94 -1.83 -6.94 10.66
CA VAL A 94 -0.53 -7.05 9.99
C VAL A 94 0.25 -5.72 10.09
N PRO A 95 1.48 -5.70 10.65
CA PRO A 95 2.25 -4.48 10.81
C PRO A 95 3.01 -4.13 9.52
N TRP A 96 2.29 -3.57 8.56
CA TRP A 96 2.81 -3.25 7.20
C TRP A 96 4.09 -2.41 7.17
N LYS A 97 4.34 -1.57 8.19
CA LYS A 97 5.57 -0.77 8.29
C LYS A 97 6.79 -1.66 8.56
N VAL A 98 6.63 -2.68 9.39
CA VAL A 98 7.69 -3.66 9.68
C VAL A 98 7.97 -4.48 8.43
N LEU A 99 6.92 -4.97 7.76
CA LEU A 99 7.08 -5.72 6.51
C LEU A 99 7.76 -4.88 5.41
N GLN A 100 7.42 -3.59 5.28
CA GLN A 100 8.09 -2.70 4.33
C GLN A 100 9.61 -2.60 4.60
N SER A 101 10.01 -2.53 5.86
CA SER A 101 11.42 -2.44 6.25
C SER A 101 12.15 -3.74 5.92
N LYS A 102 11.53 -4.89 6.22
CA LYS A 102 12.05 -6.21 5.86
C LYS A 102 12.20 -6.42 4.35
N ILE A 103 11.26 -5.94 3.54
CA ILE A 103 11.37 -6.01 2.07
C ILE A 103 12.53 -5.14 1.57
N LEU A 104 12.74 -3.98 2.18
CA LEU A 104 13.89 -3.13 1.85
C LEU A 104 15.20 -3.82 2.21
N GLU A 105 15.30 -4.44 3.39
CA GLU A 105 16.47 -5.19 3.83
C GLU A 105 16.78 -6.38 2.91
N GLU A 106 15.76 -7.16 2.54
CA GLU A 106 15.93 -8.38 1.75
C GLU A 106 16.17 -8.12 0.25
N PHE A 107 15.46 -7.14 -0.33
CA PHE A 107 15.43 -6.93 -1.79
C PHE A 107 16.01 -5.59 -2.25
N GLY A 108 16.43 -4.72 -1.33
CA GLY A 108 16.89 -3.37 -1.64
C GLY A 108 15.80 -2.44 -2.20
N LYS A 109 14.52 -2.83 -2.11
CA LYS A 109 13.39 -2.10 -2.73
C LYS A 109 12.47 -1.50 -1.68
N PHE A 110 12.40 -0.17 -1.63
CA PHE A 110 11.47 0.52 -0.74
C PHE A 110 10.07 0.56 -1.36
N ARG A 111 9.29 -0.50 -1.15
CA ARG A 111 7.92 -0.62 -1.69
C ARG A 111 6.93 0.26 -0.94
N ALA A 112 5.96 0.85 -1.65
CA ALA A 112 4.87 1.56 -0.99
C ALA A 112 4.03 0.60 -0.14
N ARG A 113 3.69 1.00 1.10
CA ARG A 113 2.86 0.17 1.99
C ARG A 113 1.51 -0.18 1.38
N ASN A 114 0.94 0.73 0.58
CA ASN A 114 -0.31 0.46 -0.12
C ASN A 114 -0.17 -0.61 -1.20
N ASP A 115 0.96 -0.66 -1.90
CA ASP A 115 1.23 -1.67 -2.93
C ASP A 115 1.35 -3.07 -2.31
N ILE A 116 2.07 -3.19 -1.19
CA ILE A 116 2.19 -4.44 -0.43
C ILE A 116 0.80 -4.93 0.02
N LYS A 117 -0.04 -4.03 0.55
CA LYS A 117 -1.42 -4.34 0.97
C LYS A 117 -2.27 -4.81 -0.20
N ASN A 118 -2.20 -4.11 -1.33
CA ASN A 118 -2.96 -4.45 -2.52
C ASN A 118 -2.56 -5.83 -3.05
N LEU A 119 -1.26 -6.10 -3.10
CA LEU A 119 -0.72 -7.41 -3.50
C LEU A 119 -1.27 -8.53 -2.62
N TRP A 120 -1.21 -8.38 -1.28
CA TRP A 120 -1.78 -9.36 -0.35
C TRP A 120 -3.29 -9.53 -0.52
N ASN A 121 -4.04 -8.43 -0.66
CA ASN A 121 -5.49 -8.49 -0.84
C ASN A 121 -5.88 -9.21 -2.14
N LEU A 122 -5.13 -9.01 -3.21
CA LEU A 122 -5.31 -9.74 -4.47
C LEU A 122 -5.02 -11.23 -4.28
N HIS A 123 -3.93 -11.58 -3.61
CA HIS A 123 -3.60 -12.97 -3.31
C HIS A 123 -4.69 -13.65 -2.46
N ARG A 124 -5.16 -12.99 -1.39
CA ARG A 124 -6.23 -13.50 -0.55
C ARG A 124 -7.52 -13.76 -1.34
N LYS A 125 -7.94 -12.81 -2.17
CA LYS A 125 -9.12 -12.99 -3.05
C LYS A 125 -8.96 -14.18 -4.00
N LYS A 126 -7.75 -14.45 -4.50
CA LYS A 126 -7.48 -15.63 -5.33
C LYS A 126 -7.62 -16.93 -4.52
N LEU A 127 -7.08 -16.98 -3.31
CA LEU A 127 -7.24 -18.13 -2.41
C LEU A 127 -8.71 -18.38 -2.06
N ASP A 128 -9.46 -17.32 -1.74
CA ASP A 128 -10.89 -17.44 -1.40
C ASP A 128 -11.71 -18.00 -2.58
N LYS A 129 -11.36 -17.61 -3.81
CA LYS A 129 -11.99 -18.16 -5.02
C LYS A 129 -11.63 -19.64 -5.23
N GLN A 130 -10.37 -20.00 -5.04
CA GLN A 130 -9.91 -21.39 -5.17
C GLN A 130 -10.54 -22.30 -4.12
N ALA A 131 -10.66 -21.84 -2.88
CA ALA A 131 -11.32 -22.59 -1.81
C ALA A 131 -12.80 -22.85 -2.13
N LYS A 132 -13.50 -21.85 -2.67
CA LYS A 132 -14.89 -22.00 -3.12
C LYS A 132 -15.03 -22.99 -4.26
N SER A 133 -14.17 -22.91 -5.27
CA SER A 133 -14.23 -23.88 -6.39
C SER A 133 -13.95 -25.31 -5.93
N LEU A 134 -12.97 -25.52 -5.03
CA LEU A 134 -12.67 -26.84 -4.48
C LEU A 134 -13.85 -27.39 -3.66
N SER A 135 -14.45 -26.54 -2.82
CA SER A 135 -15.64 -26.90 -2.04
C SER A 135 -16.80 -27.32 -2.94
N SER A 136 -17.07 -26.58 -4.02
CA SER A 136 -18.09 -26.93 -5.01
C SER A 136 -17.78 -28.25 -5.74
N SER A 137 -16.52 -28.50 -6.13
CA SER A 137 -16.15 -29.77 -6.79
C SER A 137 -16.29 -30.97 -5.85
N LEU A 138 -15.95 -30.82 -4.57
CA LEU A 138 -16.08 -31.89 -3.58
C LEU A 138 -17.56 -32.25 -3.34
N LEU A 139 -18.44 -31.26 -3.29
CA LEU A 139 -19.89 -31.48 -3.16
C LEU A 139 -20.47 -32.25 -4.37
N LEU A 140 -20.04 -31.91 -5.59
CA LEU A 140 -20.48 -32.62 -6.79
C LEU A 140 -20.02 -34.09 -6.80
N LEU A 141 -18.78 -34.35 -6.37
CA LEU A 141 -18.27 -35.71 -6.22
C LEU A 141 -19.07 -36.48 -5.16
N SER A 142 -19.37 -35.87 -4.00
CA SER A 142 -20.17 -36.56 -2.97
C SER A 142 -21.57 -36.90 -3.44
N ILE A 143 -22.23 -36.01 -4.21
CA ILE A 143 -23.57 -36.27 -4.76
C ILE A 143 -23.51 -37.43 -5.76
N TYR A 144 -22.50 -37.43 -6.64
CA TYR A 144 -22.31 -38.51 -7.62
C TYR A 144 -22.14 -39.87 -6.95
N PHE A 145 -21.30 -39.97 -5.90
CA PHE A 145 -21.11 -41.21 -5.15
C PHE A 145 -22.31 -41.65 -4.32
N MET A 146 -23.19 -40.73 -3.90
CA MET A 146 -24.44 -41.06 -3.18
C MET A 146 -25.59 -41.49 -4.11
N SER A 147 -25.43 -41.32 -5.43
CA SER A 147 -26.44 -41.68 -6.44
C SER A 147 -26.21 -43.02 -7.14
N GLN A 148 -25.19 -43.78 -6.72
CA GLN A 148 -24.86 -45.15 -7.16
C GLN A 148 -25.16 -46.14 -6.04
#